data_AF-A0A5H2XNV4-F1
#
_entry.id   AF-A0A5H2XNV4-F1
#
_cell.length_a   1.000
_cell.length_b   1.000
_cell.length_c   1.000
_cell.angle_alpha   90.00
_cell.angle_beta   90.00
_cell.angle_gamma   90.00
#
_symmetry.space_group_name_H-M   'P 1'
#
loop_
_entity.id
_entity.type
_entity.pdbx_description
1 polymer ?
#
loop_
_entity_poly.entity_id
_entity_poly.type
_entity_poly.pdbx_seq_one_letter_code
_entity_poly.pdbx_strand_id
1 'polypeptide(L)'
;LNLKKNTIAKNAYSVAWEKTKNPKAAKTITVCLSAILSHHPCESKLFKFLDCHLPHSESHLHFSLIRSEQDGEKRERALHFSAAFYLSFLYQCKYLTDNRNLFAHFLSFWFSREPNRRTQKMWKLKIAEGGSPWLRTLNNHVGRQVWEFDPKLGTPEELLEIEKAREHFRNNRFVKKHSSDLFMRMQLSKENPGHAVLPQIKVKDTEDVTGETVTNTLRRAINFHSSLQAHDGHWPGDYGGPMFLLPGLSYQMSIRRRFVDTFTIIRWWVGLHIEGPSTMFGSVLTYVTLRLLGEGAKDGQGAMESGRKWILDHGGATAITSWGKMWLSVLGAFEWSGNNPLPPEIWLLPYMLPIHPGRMWCHCRMVYLPMSYLYGKRFVGPITPTVLSLRKELFNVPYHEIEIGMWLATSEDLYYPHPLVQDILWFSLHMAVEPILMRWPGKKLREKALKTAIEHIHYEDENTRYICIGPVNKVLNMLCCWVEDPNSEAFKLHLPRIYDYLWIAEDGMKMQGYNGSQLWDTAFAVQAIISTNLVEEFGSTLRKGHKFIKDS
;
A
#
# COMPACT_ATOMS: atom_id res chain seq x y z
N LEU A 1 22.71 1.83 -60.11
CA LEU A 1 21.81 2.34 -61.17
C LEU A 1 20.88 3.38 -60.56
N ASN A 2 21.09 4.63 -60.99
CA ASN A 2 20.29 5.86 -60.85
C ASN A 2 19.70 6.23 -59.47
N LEU A 3 20.30 7.17 -58.71
CA LEU A 3 20.45 8.64 -58.92
C LEU A 3 19.10 9.38 -58.78
N LYS A 4 18.92 10.10 -57.64
CA LYS A 4 19.07 11.57 -57.47
C LYS A 4 17.74 12.30 -57.67
N LYS A 5 17.36 13.37 -56.95
CA LYS A 5 18.10 14.46 -56.29
C LYS A 5 17.09 15.23 -55.40
N ASN A 6 17.42 15.57 -54.14
CA ASN A 6 17.91 16.89 -53.66
C ASN A 6 16.84 17.99 -53.66
N THR A 7 16.72 18.92 -52.70
CA THR A 7 17.71 19.66 -51.87
C THR A 7 16.87 20.37 -50.76
N ILE A 8 17.26 20.65 -49.51
CA ILE A 8 18.39 21.42 -48.95
C ILE A 8 18.52 20.99 -47.46
N ALA A 9 19.54 20.21 -47.07
CA ALA A 9 20.83 20.59 -46.44
C ALA A 9 20.69 21.42 -45.13
N LYS A 10 20.87 20.86 -43.92
CA LYS A 10 22.12 20.54 -43.17
C LYS A 10 23.00 21.74 -42.78
N ASN A 11 23.45 21.66 -41.51
CA ASN A 11 24.53 22.39 -40.79
C ASN A 11 24.05 23.59 -39.94
N ALA A 12 24.52 23.83 -38.71
CA ALA A 12 25.59 23.23 -37.92
C ALA A 12 25.36 23.50 -36.41
N TYR A 13 25.98 22.64 -35.60
CA TYR A 13 26.21 22.86 -34.17
C TYR A 13 27.31 23.90 -33.92
N SER A 14 27.12 24.64 -32.83
CA SER A 14 28.06 25.51 -32.11
C SER A 14 28.39 26.89 -32.71
N VAL A 15 28.02 27.94 -31.98
CA VAL A 15 28.96 28.89 -31.32
C VAL A 15 28.17 29.90 -30.47
N ALA A 16 28.64 30.07 -29.23
CA ALA A 16 28.52 31.23 -28.34
C ALA A 16 27.18 31.60 -27.67
N TRP A 17 27.08 31.07 -26.45
CA TRP A 17 26.77 31.79 -25.21
C TRP A 17 27.28 33.25 -25.19
N GLU A 18 26.40 34.24 -25.04
CA GLU A 18 26.48 35.34 -24.04
C GLU A 18 25.55 36.53 -24.39
N LYS A 19 24.74 36.93 -23.39
CA LYS A 19 24.22 38.29 -23.13
C LYS A 19 23.28 38.87 -24.20
N THR A 20 21.99 39.04 -23.90
CA THR A 20 21.56 40.17 -23.04
C THR A 20 20.10 40.03 -22.59
N LYS A 21 19.87 40.48 -21.36
CA LYS A 21 18.60 40.57 -20.62
C LYS A 21 17.56 41.45 -21.33
N ASN A 22 16.28 41.04 -21.38
CA ASN A 22 15.14 41.98 -21.32
C ASN A 22 13.81 41.26 -20.96
N PRO A 23 13.08 41.65 -19.89
CA PRO A 23 11.87 40.98 -19.45
C PRO A 23 10.63 41.59 -20.14
N LYS A 24 10.15 40.96 -21.22
CA LYS A 24 8.81 41.18 -21.81
C LYS A 24 8.56 40.20 -22.96
N ALA A 25 8.16 38.98 -22.64
CA ALA A 25 7.58 38.04 -23.61
C ALA A 25 6.47 37.18 -22.98
N ALA A 26 5.73 37.75 -22.02
CA ALA A 26 4.48 37.20 -21.52
C ALA A 26 3.31 37.94 -22.18
N LYS A 27 3.08 37.67 -23.48
CA LYS A 27 1.86 38.00 -24.22
C LYS A 27 1.99 37.40 -25.61
N THR A 28 1.62 36.14 -25.76
CA THR A 28 1.04 35.52 -26.98
C THR A 28 0.75 34.06 -26.61
N ILE A 29 -0.48 33.78 -26.20
CA ILE A 29 -1.32 32.60 -26.52
C ILE A 29 -2.71 33.00 -25.99
N THR A 30 -3.34 33.89 -26.76
CA THR A 30 -4.78 34.19 -26.68
C THR A 30 -5.34 33.89 -28.06
N VAL A 31 -5.34 32.62 -28.45
CA VAL A 31 -6.19 32.07 -29.52
C VAL A 31 -6.36 30.59 -29.19
N CYS A 32 -7.57 30.05 -29.37
CA CYS A 32 -8.02 28.66 -29.12
C CYS A 32 -8.82 28.36 -27.84
N LEU A 33 -9.55 29.34 -27.29
CA LEU A 33 -10.67 29.07 -26.37
C LEU A 33 -11.94 29.84 -26.77
N SER A 34 -12.25 29.82 -28.07
CA SER A 34 -13.48 30.40 -28.64
C SER A 34 -14.25 29.40 -29.50
N ALA A 35 -14.19 28.10 -29.20
CA ALA A 35 -14.86 27.06 -30.00
C ALA A 35 -15.61 25.98 -29.20
N ILE A 36 -15.77 26.08 -27.87
CA ILE A 36 -16.52 25.06 -27.10
C ILE A 36 -17.39 25.71 -26.03
N LEU A 37 -18.21 26.70 -26.38
CA LEU A 37 -19.33 27.14 -25.52
C LEU A 37 -20.47 27.71 -26.37
N SER A 38 -20.91 26.93 -27.35
CA SER A 38 -22.15 27.21 -28.08
C SER A 38 -22.85 25.91 -28.43
N HIS A 39 -23.79 25.47 -27.59
CA HIS A 39 -25.10 24.97 -28.01
C HIS A 39 -26.04 24.67 -26.82
N HIS A 40 -27.10 25.49 -26.72
CA HIS A 40 -28.50 25.19 -26.33
C HIS A 40 -28.95 25.06 -24.85
N PRO A 41 -30.24 25.36 -24.54
CA PRO A 41 -30.61 26.36 -23.53
C PRO A 41 -31.61 25.88 -22.44
N CYS A 42 -31.93 26.80 -21.52
CA CYS A 42 -32.91 26.77 -20.43
C CYS A 42 -34.24 26.04 -20.69
N GLU A 43 -34.76 25.40 -19.64
CA GLU A 43 -36.18 25.50 -19.25
C GLU A 43 -36.39 25.32 -17.73
N SER A 44 -37.53 25.81 -17.27
CA SER A 44 -37.88 26.34 -15.95
C SER A 44 -38.32 25.35 -14.84
N LYS A 45 -38.40 25.89 -13.61
CA LYS A 45 -39.20 25.49 -12.41
C LYS A 45 -38.48 24.67 -11.32
N LEU A 46 -38.11 25.34 -10.22
CA LEU A 46 -38.61 25.10 -8.84
C LEU A 46 -37.80 25.96 -7.85
N PHE A 47 -38.38 27.05 -7.35
CA PHE A 47 -37.90 27.71 -6.12
C PHE A 47 -39.13 28.06 -5.28
N LYS A 48 -39.43 27.22 -4.31
CA LYS A 48 -40.22 27.47 -3.09
C LYS A 48 -39.79 26.42 -2.07
N PHE A 49 -39.72 26.81 -0.80
CA PHE A 49 -39.08 26.15 0.36
C PHE A 49 -37.59 26.51 0.47
N LEU A 50 -37.07 27.18 1.49
CA LEU A 50 -37.54 27.49 2.84
C LEU A 50 -36.78 28.75 3.30
N ASP A 51 -37.47 29.73 3.87
CA ASP A 51 -36.84 30.81 4.63
C ASP A 51 -37.49 30.89 6.03
N CYS A 52 -36.65 30.64 7.02
CA CYS A 52 -36.53 31.17 8.37
C CYS A 52 -37.75 31.56 9.24
N HIS A 53 -37.72 31.03 10.46
CA HIS A 53 -38.09 31.64 11.77
C HIS A 53 -36.96 31.14 12.72
N LEU A 54 -36.19 31.88 13.53
CA LEU A 54 -36.26 33.12 14.34
C LEU A 54 -34.84 33.28 15.00
N PRO A 55 -34.52 34.23 15.92
CA PRO A 55 -34.44 35.70 15.81
C PRO A 55 -33.15 36.35 16.42
N HIS A 56 -33.00 37.66 16.14
CA HIS A 56 -32.34 38.76 16.88
C HIS A 56 -31.30 38.56 18.01
N SER A 57 -30.18 39.28 17.92
CA SER A 57 -29.80 40.34 18.89
C SER A 57 -28.65 41.22 18.39
N GLU A 58 -28.77 42.52 18.66
CA GLU A 58 -27.94 43.67 18.28
C GLU A 58 -26.55 43.71 18.93
N SER A 59 -25.58 44.44 18.33
CA SER A 59 -24.96 45.67 18.88
C SER A 59 -23.60 46.02 18.22
N HIS A 60 -23.55 47.25 17.69
CA HIS A 60 -22.48 48.28 17.57
C HIS A 60 -20.98 47.89 17.41
N LEU A 61 -20.06 48.62 16.74
CA LEU A 61 -19.84 50.07 16.59
C LEU A 61 -18.72 50.32 15.53
N HIS A 62 -18.90 51.34 14.68
CA HIS A 62 -17.93 52.25 14.00
C HIS A 62 -16.68 51.74 13.23
N PHE A 63 -16.53 52.20 11.98
CA PHE A 63 -15.38 53.05 11.59
C PHE A 63 -15.72 53.99 10.41
N SER A 64 -15.21 55.22 10.52
CA SER A 64 -15.48 56.42 9.72
C SER A 64 -14.73 56.48 8.39
N LEU A 65 -15.38 57.10 7.39
CA LEU A 65 -14.84 57.54 6.10
C LEU A 65 -13.97 58.80 6.26
N ILE A 66 -12.79 58.82 5.63
CA ILE A 66 -12.09 60.03 5.16
C ILE A 66 -11.72 59.82 3.69
N ARG A 67 -11.90 60.88 2.89
CA ARG A 67 -11.83 60.99 1.43
C ARG A 67 -10.57 61.79 1.03
N SER A 68 -9.84 61.38 -0.02
CA SER A 68 -9.22 62.24 -1.06
C SER A 68 -8.46 61.34 -2.07
N GLU A 69 -8.84 61.34 -3.37
CA GLU A 69 -8.07 61.90 -4.53
C GLU A 69 -6.68 61.26 -4.71
N GLN A 70 -6.20 60.75 -5.86
CA GLN A 70 -6.52 60.87 -7.29
C GLN A 70 -5.82 59.69 -8.03
N ASP A 71 -6.35 59.33 -9.20
CA ASP A 71 -5.74 58.59 -10.33
C ASP A 71 -4.93 57.29 -10.15
N GLY A 72 -5.43 56.21 -10.78
CA GLY A 72 -4.60 55.06 -11.17
C GLY A 72 -5.30 53.69 -11.18
N GLU A 73 -5.64 53.21 -12.38
CA GLU A 73 -5.83 51.80 -12.77
C GLU A 73 -6.96 50.93 -12.15
N LYS A 74 -7.87 50.52 -13.05
CA LYS A 74 -8.86 49.45 -12.87
C LYS A 74 -8.19 48.10 -12.55
N ARG A 75 -8.29 47.63 -11.31
CA ARG A 75 -8.29 46.21 -10.93
C ARG A 75 -9.05 46.01 -9.63
N GLU A 76 -10.33 45.61 -9.70
CA GLU A 76 -10.97 44.79 -8.67
C GLU A 76 -12.39 44.38 -9.09
N ARG A 77 -12.51 43.15 -9.60
CA ARG A 77 -13.78 42.41 -9.58
C ARG A 77 -13.57 40.89 -9.55
N ALA A 78 -12.49 40.45 -8.90
CA ALA A 78 -12.16 39.03 -8.74
C ALA A 78 -11.83 38.61 -7.29
N LEU A 79 -11.95 39.52 -6.30
CA LEU A 79 -11.65 39.18 -4.90
C LEU A 79 -12.88 38.80 -4.05
N HIS A 80 -14.10 39.10 -4.48
CA HIS A 80 -15.29 38.78 -3.68
C HIS A 80 -15.82 37.34 -3.83
N PHE A 81 -15.34 36.57 -4.82
CA PHE A 81 -15.71 35.15 -4.95
C PHE A 81 -14.76 34.19 -4.22
N SER A 82 -13.53 34.63 -3.91
CA SER A 82 -12.56 33.80 -3.17
C SER A 82 -12.79 33.82 -1.66
N ALA A 83 -13.26 34.94 -1.08
CA ALA A 83 -13.44 35.04 0.37
C ALA A 83 -14.59 34.15 0.90
N ALA A 84 -15.69 34.02 0.15
CA ALA A 84 -16.81 33.15 0.53
C ALA A 84 -16.46 31.66 0.44
N PHE A 85 -15.64 31.28 -0.54
CA PHE A 85 -15.13 29.91 -0.67
C PHE A 85 -14.09 29.59 0.41
N TYR A 86 -13.24 30.56 0.75
CA TYR A 86 -12.23 30.41 1.80
C TYR A 86 -12.85 30.37 3.20
N LEU A 87 -13.90 31.15 3.47
CA LEU A 87 -14.64 31.10 4.73
C LEU A 87 -15.49 29.83 4.86
N SER A 88 -16.11 29.32 3.79
CA SER A 88 -16.79 28.02 3.78
C SER A 88 -15.81 26.86 4.01
N PHE A 89 -14.63 26.93 3.38
CA PHE A 89 -13.54 25.98 3.59
C PHE A 89 -12.99 26.03 5.02
N LEU A 90 -12.79 27.23 5.59
CA LEU A 90 -12.36 27.39 6.99
C LEU A 90 -13.43 26.95 8.00
N TYR A 91 -14.72 27.10 7.68
CA TYR A 91 -15.81 26.64 8.53
C TYR A 91 -15.93 25.10 8.53
N GLN A 92 -15.69 24.45 7.37
CA GLN A 92 -15.54 22.99 7.29
C GLN A 92 -14.24 22.49 7.94
N CYS A 93 -13.15 23.28 7.89
CA CYS A 93 -11.88 22.93 8.54
C CYS A 93 -11.89 23.11 10.06
N LYS A 94 -12.81 23.87 10.66
CA LYS A 94 -12.91 24.02 12.12
C LYS A 94 -13.34 22.72 12.83
N TYR A 95 -13.88 21.74 12.08
CA TYR A 95 -14.11 20.37 12.54
C TYR A 95 -12.91 19.41 12.32
N LEU A 96 -11.83 19.88 11.70
CA LEU A 96 -10.60 19.12 11.43
C LEU A 96 -9.40 19.60 12.28
N THR A 97 -9.58 20.62 13.12
CA THR A 97 -8.50 21.33 13.84
C THR A 97 -8.18 20.80 15.24
N ASP A 98 -7.98 19.48 15.37
CA ASP A 98 -7.27 18.92 16.53
C ASP A 98 -5.82 18.50 16.22
N ASN A 99 -5.30 18.84 15.03
CA ASN A 99 -3.89 18.56 14.70
C ASN A 99 -3.28 19.67 13.83
N ARG A 100 -2.96 20.82 14.44
CA ARG A 100 -2.30 21.96 13.77
C ARG A 100 -0.94 21.62 13.14
N ASN A 101 -0.25 20.57 13.61
CA ASN A 101 1.02 20.12 13.02
C ASN A 101 0.85 19.35 11.70
N LEU A 102 -0.31 18.75 11.45
CA LEU A 102 -0.55 17.95 10.24
C LEU A 102 -0.86 18.84 9.02
N PHE A 103 -1.54 19.97 9.24
CA PHE A 103 -1.98 20.88 8.18
C PHE A 103 -0.83 21.75 7.64
N ALA A 104 0.09 22.18 8.50
CA ALA A 104 1.29 22.90 8.09
C ALA A 104 2.25 22.03 7.26
N HIS A 105 2.35 20.73 7.59
CA HIS A 105 3.05 19.75 6.75
C HIS A 105 2.35 19.54 5.41
N PHE A 106 1.02 19.54 5.36
CA PHE A 106 0.25 19.34 4.13
C PHE A 106 0.53 20.45 3.09
N LEU A 107 0.63 21.71 3.54
CA LEU A 107 0.89 22.86 2.66
C LEU A 107 2.35 22.97 2.20
N SER A 108 3.34 22.66 3.05
CA SER A 108 4.75 22.68 2.61
C SER A 108 5.09 21.50 1.67
N PHE A 109 4.32 20.41 1.74
CA PHE A 109 4.52 19.21 0.95
C PHE A 109 3.92 19.30 -0.46
N TRP A 110 2.79 19.99 -0.65
CA TRP A 110 2.14 20.11 -1.96
C TRP A 110 2.88 21.02 -2.95
N PHE A 111 3.61 22.03 -2.45
CA PHE A 111 4.38 22.95 -3.29
C PHE A 111 5.80 22.46 -3.64
N SER A 112 6.28 21.34 -3.07
CA SER A 112 7.61 20.79 -3.38
C SER A 112 7.51 19.67 -4.43
N ARG A 113 7.22 20.04 -5.68
CA ARG A 113 7.40 19.19 -6.87
C ARG A 113 8.87 19.16 -7.33
N GLU A 114 9.79 18.77 -6.44
CA GLU A 114 11.18 18.48 -6.82
C GLU A 114 11.51 17.00 -6.54
N PRO A 115 11.84 16.20 -7.57
CA PRO A 115 12.16 14.77 -7.41
C PRO A 115 13.33 14.48 -6.46
N ASN A 116 14.22 15.45 -6.25
CA ASN A 116 15.49 15.26 -5.52
C ASN A 116 15.39 15.38 -3.98
N ARG A 117 14.26 15.81 -3.40
CA ARG A 117 14.11 15.90 -1.92
C ARG A 117 13.52 14.66 -1.25
N ARG A 118 13.20 13.60 -2.01
CA ARG A 118 12.61 12.37 -1.44
C ARG A 118 13.66 11.37 -0.92
N THR A 119 14.93 11.54 -1.26
CA THR A 119 16.01 10.55 -1.07
C THR A 119 16.81 10.71 0.23
N GLN A 120 16.83 11.89 0.85
CA GLN A 120 17.57 12.16 2.11
C GLN A 120 16.67 12.01 3.35
N LYS A 121 16.26 10.78 3.67
CA LYS A 121 15.24 10.53 4.71
C LYS A 121 15.59 9.31 5.55
N MET A 122 15.76 9.49 6.86
CA MET A 122 16.05 8.41 7.80
C MET A 122 14.78 7.77 8.35
N TRP A 123 14.79 6.45 8.43
CA TRP A 123 13.78 5.64 9.10
C TRP A 123 14.42 4.97 10.29
N LYS A 124 13.75 4.97 11.43
CA LYS A 124 14.22 4.33 12.66
C LYS A 124 13.41 3.07 12.93
N LEU A 125 14.09 1.97 13.21
CA LEU A 125 13.47 0.75 13.69
C LEU A 125 13.14 0.91 15.18
N LYS A 126 11.86 0.75 15.53
CA LYS A 126 11.36 0.73 16.90
C LYS A 126 11.04 -0.70 17.30
N ILE A 127 11.62 -1.13 18.42
CA ILE A 127 11.44 -2.47 18.97
C ILE A 127 10.74 -2.37 20.32
N ALA A 128 9.78 -3.26 20.58
CA ALA A 128 9.05 -3.36 21.85
C ALA A 128 8.35 -2.06 22.31
N GLU A 129 8.04 -1.16 21.37
CA GLU A 129 7.41 0.12 21.64
C GLU A 129 5.94 0.15 21.20
N GLY A 130 5.13 0.87 21.98
CA GLY A 130 3.75 1.25 21.67
C GLY A 130 3.31 2.43 22.53
N GLY A 131 2.57 3.38 21.95
CA GLY A 131 2.14 4.60 22.65
C GLY A 131 0.76 5.11 22.28
N SER A 132 0.02 4.37 21.45
CA SER A 132 -1.32 4.76 21.04
C SER A 132 -2.37 4.14 21.98
N PRO A 133 -3.39 4.89 22.43
CA PRO A 133 -4.51 4.32 23.17
C PRO A 133 -5.27 3.26 22.34
N TRP A 134 -5.10 3.28 21.01
CA TRP A 134 -5.69 2.31 20.09
C TRP A 134 -4.82 1.06 19.86
N LEU A 135 -3.69 0.92 20.54
CA LEU A 135 -2.76 -0.19 20.37
C LEU A 135 -2.72 -1.06 21.64
N ARG A 136 -3.67 -2.01 21.75
CA ARG A 136 -3.78 -2.92 22.90
C ARG A 136 -2.65 -3.97 22.90
N THR A 137 -2.18 -4.40 24.06
CA THR A 137 -1.18 -5.48 24.21
C THR A 137 -1.39 -6.28 25.49
N LEU A 138 -0.91 -7.53 25.49
CA LEU A 138 -0.89 -8.41 26.67
C LEU A 138 0.53 -8.62 27.22
N ASN A 139 1.55 -8.24 26.46
CA ASN A 139 2.96 -8.51 26.75
C ASN A 139 3.83 -7.24 26.64
N ASN A 140 3.24 -6.05 26.82
CA ASN A 140 3.93 -4.77 26.69
C ASN A 140 4.68 -4.59 25.35
N HIS A 141 4.10 -5.13 24.27
CA HIS A 141 4.64 -5.07 22.90
C HIS A 141 5.95 -5.82 22.65
N VAL A 142 6.38 -6.72 23.54
CA VAL A 142 7.55 -7.58 23.30
C VAL A 142 7.44 -8.26 21.93
N GLY A 143 8.51 -8.20 21.12
CA GLY A 143 8.57 -8.71 19.74
C GLY A 143 8.02 -7.77 18.68
N ARG A 144 7.36 -6.66 19.04
CA ARG A 144 6.85 -5.71 18.05
C ARG A 144 8.02 -4.98 17.39
N GLN A 145 8.01 -4.95 16.06
CA GLN A 145 9.01 -4.30 15.22
C GLN A 145 8.31 -3.37 14.21
N VAL A 146 8.56 -2.07 14.27
CA VAL A 146 7.96 -1.11 13.34
C VAL A 146 8.94 -0.05 12.91
N TRP A 147 8.78 0.45 11.69
CA TRP A 147 9.58 1.55 11.17
C TRP A 147 8.86 2.88 11.35
N GLU A 148 9.54 3.84 11.97
CA GLU A 148 9.07 5.21 12.14
C GLU A 148 9.92 6.16 11.31
N PHE A 149 9.27 7.09 10.61
CA PHE A 149 9.97 8.13 9.87
C PHE A 149 10.31 9.29 10.80
N ASP A 150 11.59 9.68 10.83
CA ASP A 150 12.03 10.88 11.55
C ASP A 150 12.88 11.77 10.64
N PRO A 151 12.39 12.97 10.26
CA PRO A 151 13.11 13.88 9.37
C PRO A 151 14.34 14.53 10.01
N LYS A 152 14.49 14.43 11.34
CA LYS A 152 15.61 15.03 12.09
C LYS A 152 16.72 14.03 12.40
N LEU A 153 16.51 12.75 12.13
CA LEU A 153 17.52 11.71 12.34
C LEU A 153 18.42 11.55 11.13
N GLY A 154 19.69 11.21 11.42
CA GLY A 154 20.69 10.82 10.45
C GLY A 154 21.77 11.86 10.22
N THR A 155 23.02 11.47 10.40
CA THR A 155 24.14 12.29 9.94
C THR A 155 24.20 12.28 8.41
N PRO A 156 24.82 13.28 7.77
CA PRO A 156 25.04 13.27 6.31
C PRO A 156 25.71 11.99 5.81
N GLU A 157 26.63 11.43 6.59
CA GLU A 157 27.33 10.18 6.30
C GLU A 157 26.38 8.98 6.31
N GLU A 158 25.52 8.87 7.33
CA GLU A 158 24.54 7.78 7.43
C GLU A 158 23.50 7.84 6.30
N LEU A 159 23.05 9.04 5.95
CA LEU A 159 22.14 9.25 4.82
C LEU A 159 22.80 8.87 3.49
N LEU A 160 24.10 9.15 3.35
CA LEU A 160 24.88 8.74 2.18
C LEU A 160 25.04 7.21 2.11
N GLU A 161 25.27 6.54 3.24
CA GLU A 161 25.32 5.07 3.31
C GLU A 161 24.00 4.42 2.92
N ILE A 162 22.87 4.98 3.40
CA ILE A 162 21.52 4.55 3.03
C ILE A 162 21.29 4.67 1.52
N GLU A 163 21.68 5.80 0.92
CA GLU A 163 21.49 5.99 -0.52
C GLU A 163 22.40 5.08 -1.35
N LYS A 164 23.65 4.86 -0.91
CA LYS A 164 24.55 3.87 -1.52
C LYS A 164 23.95 2.46 -1.48
N ALA A 165 23.34 2.06 -0.36
CA ALA A 165 22.67 0.76 -0.24
C ALA A 165 21.50 0.63 -1.23
N ARG A 166 20.67 1.68 -1.36
CA ARG A 166 19.57 1.71 -2.35
C ARG A 166 20.04 1.67 -3.79
N GLU A 167 21.08 2.44 -4.12
CA GLU A 167 21.66 2.46 -5.46
C GLU A 167 22.29 1.12 -5.79
N HIS A 168 23.01 0.51 -4.84
CA HIS A 168 23.57 -0.82 -4.99
C HIS A 168 22.47 -1.86 -5.25
N PHE A 169 21.39 -1.86 -4.46
CA PHE A 169 20.26 -2.75 -4.72
C PHE A 169 19.65 -2.49 -6.09
N ARG A 170 19.40 -1.21 -6.43
CA ARG A 170 18.86 -0.83 -7.74
C ARG A 170 19.72 -1.43 -8.85
N ASN A 171 21.03 -1.26 -8.83
CA ASN A 171 21.90 -1.75 -9.91
C ASN A 171 21.98 -3.29 -9.99
N ASN A 172 21.73 -4.01 -8.88
CA ASN A 172 21.89 -5.47 -8.81
C ASN A 172 20.56 -6.25 -8.73
N ARG A 173 19.41 -5.56 -8.69
CA ARG A 173 18.07 -6.15 -8.44
C ARG A 173 17.65 -7.29 -9.38
N PHE A 174 18.23 -7.36 -10.57
CA PHE A 174 17.93 -8.44 -11.53
C PHE A 174 18.77 -9.70 -11.31
N VAL A 175 19.88 -9.58 -10.55
CA VAL A 175 20.74 -10.70 -10.13
C VAL A 175 20.37 -11.15 -8.72
N LYS A 176 20.17 -10.20 -7.81
CA LYS A 176 19.74 -10.45 -6.42
C LYS A 176 18.44 -9.72 -6.16
N LYS A 177 17.33 -10.47 -6.15
CA LYS A 177 15.97 -9.93 -6.09
C LYS A 177 15.47 -9.63 -4.66
N HIS A 178 16.14 -10.17 -3.64
CA HIS A 178 15.83 -9.95 -2.23
C HIS A 178 16.76 -8.90 -1.60
N SER A 179 16.24 -8.13 -0.64
CA SER A 179 17.04 -7.26 0.21
C SER A 179 17.88 -8.06 1.21
N SER A 180 18.86 -7.37 1.79
CA SER A 180 19.83 -7.89 2.76
C SER A 180 19.65 -7.24 4.13
N ASP A 181 18.52 -6.58 4.38
CA ASP A 181 18.20 -5.85 5.62
C ASP A 181 19.27 -4.85 6.06
N LEU A 182 19.85 -4.13 5.10
CA LEU A 182 21.00 -3.28 5.41
C LEU A 182 20.65 -2.17 6.40
N PHE A 183 19.44 -1.60 6.32
CA PHE A 183 19.02 -0.54 7.24
C PHE A 183 18.88 -1.03 8.68
N MET A 184 18.26 -2.20 8.89
CA MET A 184 18.15 -2.82 10.22
C MET A 184 19.54 -3.15 10.76
N ARG A 185 20.39 -3.78 9.93
CA ARG A 185 21.74 -4.19 10.33
C ARG A 185 22.62 -3.00 10.72
N MET A 186 22.53 -1.90 9.99
CA MET A 186 23.25 -0.65 10.31
C MET A 186 22.83 -0.07 11.66
N GLN A 187 21.55 -0.17 12.03
CA GLN A 187 21.05 0.34 13.32
C GLN A 187 21.40 -0.58 14.48
N LEU A 188 21.11 -1.87 14.38
CA LEU A 188 21.35 -2.80 15.49
C LEU A 188 22.84 -3.04 15.75
N SER A 189 23.69 -3.07 14.72
CA SER A 189 25.13 -3.21 14.92
C SER A 189 25.75 -2.02 15.67
N LYS A 190 25.18 -0.80 15.51
CA LYS A 190 25.58 0.39 16.29
C LYS A 190 25.10 0.32 17.74
N GLU A 191 23.90 -0.20 17.97
CA GLU A 191 23.33 -0.38 19.30
C GLU A 191 24.02 -1.51 20.10
N ASN A 192 24.58 -2.50 19.41
CA ASN A 192 25.25 -3.67 20.00
C ASN A 192 26.76 -3.75 19.65
N PRO A 193 27.62 -2.83 20.13
CA PRO A 193 29.04 -2.78 19.78
C PRO A 193 29.89 -3.93 20.39
N GLY A 194 29.30 -4.75 21.27
CA GLY A 194 30.01 -5.74 22.09
C GLY A 194 30.52 -6.98 21.38
N HIS A 195 30.24 -7.16 20.08
CA HIS A 195 30.65 -8.35 19.33
C HIS A 195 31.75 -8.01 18.32
N ALA A 196 32.98 -8.46 18.57
CA ALA A 196 34.07 -8.27 17.64
C ALA A 196 33.78 -8.96 16.30
N VAL A 197 33.87 -8.21 15.19
CA VAL A 197 33.85 -8.77 13.84
C VAL A 197 35.19 -9.46 13.61
N LEU A 198 35.24 -10.77 13.89
CA LEU A 198 36.43 -11.57 13.65
C LEU A 198 36.75 -11.60 12.13
N PRO A 199 38.03 -11.64 11.73
CA PRO A 199 38.41 -11.69 10.32
C PRO A 199 37.87 -12.94 9.63
N GLN A 200 37.60 -12.83 8.33
CA GLN A 200 37.18 -13.98 7.53
C GLN A 200 38.32 -15.00 7.43
N ILE A 201 38.03 -16.22 7.83
CA ILE A 201 38.92 -17.37 7.61
C ILE A 201 38.63 -17.90 6.21
N LYS A 202 39.63 -17.86 5.33
CA LYS A 202 39.57 -18.46 3.99
C LYS A 202 40.26 -19.82 4.06
N VAL A 203 39.52 -20.87 3.79
CA VAL A 203 40.06 -22.23 3.63
C VAL A 203 40.17 -22.48 2.13
N LYS A 204 41.31 -22.99 1.66
CA LYS A 204 41.44 -23.38 0.25
C LYS A 204 40.74 -24.73 0.02
N ASP A 205 40.27 -24.99 -1.20
CA ASP A 205 39.57 -26.23 -1.57
C ASP A 205 40.39 -27.52 -1.29
N THR A 206 41.71 -27.38 -1.11
CA THR A 206 42.66 -28.49 -0.85
C THR A 206 43.11 -28.61 0.60
N GLU A 207 42.66 -27.74 1.51
CA GLU A 207 43.08 -27.74 2.92
C GLU A 207 42.06 -28.49 3.80
N ASP A 208 42.55 -29.38 4.66
CA ASP A 208 41.70 -30.09 5.62
C ASP A 208 41.04 -29.12 6.62
N VAL A 209 39.72 -29.21 6.76
CA VAL A 209 38.95 -28.40 7.69
C VAL A 209 39.18 -28.90 9.12
N THR A 210 39.94 -28.14 9.91
CA THR A 210 40.19 -28.47 11.32
C THR A 210 39.03 -28.07 12.23
N GLY A 211 38.92 -28.73 13.40
CA GLY A 211 37.94 -28.35 14.42
C GLY A 211 38.11 -26.90 14.93
N GLU A 212 39.35 -26.40 14.97
CA GLU A 212 39.64 -25.01 15.32
C GLU A 212 39.12 -24.04 14.25
N THR A 213 39.33 -24.35 12.97
CA THR A 213 38.81 -23.57 11.84
C THR A 213 37.28 -23.46 11.88
N VAL A 214 36.60 -24.58 12.18
CA VAL A 214 35.13 -24.61 12.35
C VAL A 214 34.72 -23.73 13.53
N THR A 215 35.34 -23.93 14.69
CA THR A 215 35.01 -23.21 15.93
C THR A 215 35.20 -21.70 15.76
N ASN A 216 36.32 -21.26 15.16
CA ASN A 216 36.58 -19.84 14.91
C ASN A 216 35.58 -19.26 13.89
N THR A 217 35.16 -20.04 12.89
CA THR A 217 34.13 -19.62 11.94
C THR A 217 32.76 -19.50 12.61
N LEU A 218 32.40 -20.44 13.50
CA LEU A 218 31.18 -20.37 14.29
C LEU A 218 31.19 -19.16 15.22
N ARG A 219 32.29 -18.89 15.95
CA ARG A 219 32.43 -17.68 16.76
C ARG A 219 32.22 -16.41 15.94
N ARG A 220 32.78 -16.34 14.73
CA ARG A 220 32.58 -15.19 13.83
C ARG A 220 31.11 -15.04 13.45
N ALA A 221 30.45 -16.14 13.07
CA ALA A 221 29.06 -16.14 12.68
C ALA A 221 28.13 -15.75 13.84
N ILE A 222 28.34 -16.31 15.04
CA ILE A 222 27.51 -16.02 16.22
C ILE A 222 27.78 -14.60 16.74
N ASN A 223 29.02 -14.10 16.71
CA ASN A 223 29.31 -12.69 17.03
C ASN A 223 28.55 -11.75 16.09
N PHE A 224 28.61 -12.01 14.78
CA PHE A 224 27.85 -11.23 13.81
C PHE A 224 26.34 -11.35 14.04
N HIS A 225 25.81 -12.55 14.27
CA HIS A 225 24.38 -12.74 14.45
C HIS A 225 23.87 -12.12 15.78
N SER A 226 24.67 -12.19 16.84
CA SER A 226 24.34 -11.60 18.15
C SER A 226 24.29 -10.07 18.09
N SER A 227 25.08 -9.42 17.23
CA SER A 227 24.99 -7.96 17.06
C SER A 227 23.68 -7.50 16.43
N LEU A 228 22.94 -8.42 15.79
CA LEU A 228 21.62 -8.18 15.22
C LEU A 228 20.47 -8.52 16.18
N GLN A 229 20.75 -8.95 17.41
CA GLN A 229 19.71 -9.21 18.40
C GLN A 229 19.15 -7.90 18.93
N ALA A 230 17.82 -7.75 18.92
CA ALA A 230 17.17 -6.58 19.50
C ALA A 230 17.21 -6.60 21.03
N HIS A 231 16.94 -5.44 21.64
CA HIS A 231 17.09 -5.27 23.08
C HIS A 231 16.07 -6.07 23.92
N ASP A 232 14.90 -6.39 23.38
CA ASP A 232 13.90 -7.25 24.00
C ASP A 232 14.20 -8.76 23.81
N GLY A 233 15.24 -9.08 23.04
CA GLY A 233 15.84 -10.41 22.91
C GLY A 233 15.50 -11.19 21.64
N HIS A 234 14.64 -10.67 20.77
CA HIS A 234 14.34 -11.31 19.49
C HIS A 234 15.29 -10.86 18.36
N TRP A 235 15.22 -11.55 17.22
CA TRP A 235 15.87 -11.14 15.98
C TRP A 235 14.85 -10.57 15.00
N PRO A 236 14.87 -9.25 14.74
CA PRO A 236 14.00 -8.64 13.75
C PRO A 236 14.53 -8.90 12.32
N GLY A 237 13.64 -8.87 11.33
CA GLY A 237 14.02 -9.16 9.96
C GLY A 237 12.92 -8.97 8.91
N ASP A 238 13.36 -8.84 7.66
CA ASP A 238 12.49 -8.86 6.49
C ASP A 238 11.82 -10.22 6.36
N TYR A 239 10.49 -10.18 6.21
CA TYR A 239 9.64 -11.32 5.98
C TYR A 239 8.69 -11.05 4.79
N GLY A 240 9.14 -10.24 3.84
CA GLY A 240 8.47 -9.96 2.59
C GLY A 240 8.66 -11.09 1.57
N GLY A 241 8.34 -10.78 0.30
CA GLY A 241 8.47 -11.73 -0.81
C GLY A 241 7.20 -11.83 -1.65
N PRO A 242 6.01 -12.08 -1.05
CA PRO A 242 4.76 -12.07 -1.79
C PRO A 242 4.39 -10.66 -2.29
N MET A 243 4.01 -10.55 -3.56
CA MET A 243 3.81 -9.24 -4.23
C MET A 243 2.36 -8.76 -4.24
N PHE A 244 1.43 -9.57 -3.74
CA PHE A 244 -0.01 -9.28 -3.72
C PHE A 244 -0.52 -8.70 -2.38
N LEU A 245 0.37 -8.50 -1.40
CA LEU A 245 0.00 -8.03 -0.06
C LEU A 245 -0.20 -6.52 -0.01
N LEU A 246 0.84 -5.76 -0.38
CA LEU A 246 0.84 -4.31 -0.39
C LEU A 246 -0.21 -3.68 -1.32
N PRO A 247 -0.56 -4.29 -2.47
CA PRO A 247 -1.70 -3.83 -3.28
C PRO A 247 -3.01 -3.78 -2.52
N GLY A 248 -3.38 -4.83 -1.78
CA GLY A 248 -4.63 -4.84 -1.00
C GLY A 248 -4.69 -3.67 0.00
N LEU A 249 -3.59 -3.42 0.71
CA LEU A 249 -3.48 -2.30 1.65
C LEU A 249 -3.63 -0.94 0.94
N SER A 250 -2.99 -0.78 -0.22
CA SER A 250 -3.02 0.46 -1.00
C SER A 250 -4.41 0.75 -1.57
N TYR A 251 -5.17 -0.28 -1.96
CA TYR A 251 -6.53 -0.15 -2.46
C TYR A 251 -7.44 0.35 -1.35
N GLN A 252 -7.35 -0.26 -0.17
CA GLN A 252 -8.11 0.17 0.99
C GLN A 252 -7.78 1.60 1.43
N MET A 253 -6.50 1.98 1.45
CA MET A 253 -6.07 3.36 1.74
C MET A 253 -6.65 4.36 0.72
N SER A 254 -6.65 4.00 -0.56
CA SER A 254 -7.24 4.81 -1.63
C SER A 254 -8.75 5.00 -1.48
N ILE A 255 -9.48 3.92 -1.18
CA ILE A 255 -10.93 3.94 -0.92
C ILE A 255 -11.25 4.92 0.21
N ARG A 256 -10.39 4.96 1.23
CA ARG A 256 -10.49 5.86 2.39
C ARG A 256 -9.94 7.27 2.15
N ARG A 257 -9.38 7.55 0.97
CA ARG A 257 -8.70 8.81 0.60
C ARG A 257 -7.60 9.23 1.59
N ARG A 258 -6.91 8.25 2.16
CA ARG A 258 -5.87 8.49 3.16
C ARG A 258 -4.63 7.70 2.78
N PHE A 259 -3.74 8.34 2.03
CA PHE A 259 -2.44 7.80 1.72
C PHE A 259 -1.46 8.11 2.85
N VAL A 260 -0.55 7.18 3.12
CA VAL A 260 0.67 7.50 3.85
C VAL A 260 1.67 7.94 2.79
N ASP A 261 2.01 9.23 2.76
CA ASP A 261 2.81 9.89 1.71
C ASP A 261 4.28 9.41 1.60
N THR A 262 4.63 8.31 2.29
CA THR A 262 6.02 7.85 2.50
C THR A 262 6.32 6.47 1.90
N PHE A 263 5.38 5.85 1.17
CA PHE A 263 5.62 4.56 0.52
C PHE A 263 6.56 4.73 -0.69
N THR A 264 7.86 4.53 -0.49
CA THR A 264 8.78 4.20 -1.58
C THR A 264 8.59 2.71 -1.90
N ILE A 265 7.60 2.39 -2.74
CA ILE A 265 7.29 1.00 -3.13
C ILE A 265 8.27 0.51 -4.18
N ILE A 266 8.56 -0.80 -4.15
CA ILE A 266 9.24 -1.55 -5.19
C ILE A 266 8.60 -1.22 -6.56
N ARG A 267 9.38 -0.59 -7.46
CA ARG A 267 8.90 0.00 -8.73
C ARG A 267 9.01 -0.93 -9.94
N TRP A 268 9.14 -2.23 -9.74
CA TRP A 268 9.44 -3.16 -10.83
C TRP A 268 8.27 -4.12 -11.04
N TRP A 269 8.16 -4.64 -12.25
CA TRP A 269 7.07 -5.53 -12.66
C TRP A 269 7.32 -6.93 -12.13
N VAL A 270 6.31 -7.53 -11.48
CA VAL A 270 6.55 -8.71 -10.65
C VAL A 270 5.49 -9.77 -10.85
N GLY A 271 5.91 -11.01 -10.59
CA GLY A 271 5.07 -12.17 -10.45
C GLY A 271 4.29 -12.23 -9.14
N LEU A 272 3.91 -13.45 -8.77
CA LEU A 272 3.28 -13.76 -7.48
C LEU A 272 4.20 -13.42 -6.29
N HIS A 273 5.51 -13.55 -6.46
CA HIS A 273 6.54 -13.26 -5.47
C HIS A 273 7.79 -12.63 -6.14
N ILE A 274 8.69 -12.05 -5.35
CA ILE A 274 9.87 -11.31 -5.83
C ILE A 274 10.73 -12.07 -6.83
N GLU A 275 10.83 -13.40 -6.72
CA GLU A 275 11.64 -14.22 -7.63
C GLU A 275 10.87 -14.75 -8.84
N GLY A 276 9.55 -14.67 -8.82
CA GLY A 276 8.68 -15.22 -9.86
C GLY A 276 8.72 -14.45 -11.17
N PRO A 277 8.34 -15.10 -12.29
CA PRO A 277 8.14 -14.42 -13.57
C PRO A 277 6.93 -13.47 -13.50
N SER A 278 6.84 -12.48 -14.38
CA SER A 278 5.67 -11.60 -14.47
C SER A 278 4.39 -12.42 -14.67
N THR A 279 3.34 -12.03 -13.94
CA THR A 279 2.02 -12.66 -13.97
C THR A 279 0.94 -11.60 -14.19
N MET A 280 -0.25 -11.98 -14.67
CA MET A 280 -1.37 -11.03 -14.80
C MET A 280 -1.76 -10.52 -13.42
N PHE A 281 -1.81 -11.41 -12.42
CA PHE A 281 -2.10 -11.06 -11.03
C PHE A 281 -1.11 -10.04 -10.46
N GLY A 282 0.19 -10.34 -10.48
CA GLY A 282 1.22 -9.45 -9.94
C GLY A 282 1.32 -8.12 -10.71
N SER A 283 1.24 -8.16 -12.04
CA SER A 283 1.41 -6.97 -12.89
C SER A 283 0.25 -5.99 -12.76
N VAL A 284 -1.01 -6.47 -12.82
CA VAL A 284 -2.18 -5.60 -12.68
C VAL A 284 -2.24 -5.00 -11.28
N LEU A 285 -2.03 -5.81 -10.24
CA LEU A 285 -2.07 -5.31 -8.86
C LEU A 285 -1.00 -4.25 -8.61
N THR A 286 0.22 -4.46 -9.11
CA THR A 286 1.33 -3.50 -8.99
C THR A 286 1.05 -2.22 -9.78
N TYR A 287 0.59 -2.33 -11.03
CA TYR A 287 0.26 -1.16 -11.85
C TYR A 287 -0.80 -0.29 -11.17
N VAL A 288 -1.91 -0.90 -10.75
CA VAL A 288 -2.98 -0.18 -10.06
C VAL A 288 -2.45 0.46 -8.79
N THR A 289 -1.65 -0.25 -7.99
CA THR A 289 -1.04 0.29 -6.76
C THR A 289 -0.25 1.56 -7.05
N LEU A 290 0.61 1.56 -8.07
CA LEU A 290 1.37 2.74 -8.48
C LEU A 290 0.47 3.88 -8.96
N ARG A 291 -0.59 3.59 -9.73
CA ARG A 291 -1.58 4.59 -10.17
C ARG A 291 -2.31 5.22 -8.97
N LEU A 292 -2.67 4.42 -7.97
CA LEU A 292 -3.31 4.90 -6.75
C LEU A 292 -2.38 5.79 -5.93
N LEU A 293 -1.07 5.48 -5.89
CA LEU A 293 -0.05 6.27 -5.20
C LEU A 293 0.38 7.54 -5.94
N GLY A 294 -0.22 7.80 -7.11
CA GLY A 294 -0.06 9.05 -7.85
C GLY A 294 0.90 9.00 -9.03
N GLU A 295 1.50 7.84 -9.36
CA GLU A 295 2.26 7.70 -10.61
C GLU A 295 1.29 7.79 -11.80
N GLY A 296 1.58 8.65 -12.76
CA GLY A 296 0.90 8.78 -14.04
C GLY A 296 1.08 7.54 -14.93
N ALA A 297 0.18 7.37 -15.91
CA ALA A 297 0.27 6.26 -16.86
C ALA A 297 1.54 6.28 -17.73
N LYS A 298 2.23 7.43 -17.78
CA LYS A 298 3.50 7.66 -18.51
C LYS A 298 4.69 7.96 -17.59
N ASP A 299 4.52 7.79 -16.27
CA ASP A 299 5.56 8.10 -15.30
C ASP A 299 6.52 6.91 -15.11
N GLY A 300 7.41 7.00 -14.12
CA GLY A 300 8.34 5.91 -13.79
C GLY A 300 9.41 5.64 -14.85
N GLN A 301 9.82 6.64 -15.62
CA GLN A 301 10.87 6.51 -16.67
C GLN A 301 10.53 5.38 -17.69
N GLY A 302 9.27 5.30 -18.11
CA GLY A 302 8.78 4.29 -19.06
C GLY A 302 8.39 2.95 -18.42
N ALA A 303 8.58 2.77 -17.10
CA ALA A 303 8.16 1.57 -16.41
C ALA A 303 6.64 1.38 -16.51
N MET A 304 5.84 2.42 -16.23
CA MET A 304 4.37 2.37 -16.27
C MET A 304 3.84 1.97 -17.66
N GLU A 305 4.42 2.51 -18.72
CA GLU A 305 4.05 2.19 -20.10
C GLU A 305 4.42 0.74 -20.43
N SER A 306 5.60 0.29 -20.02
CA SER A 306 6.11 -1.04 -20.31
C SER A 306 5.23 -2.14 -19.72
N GLY A 307 4.82 -2.04 -18.46
CA GLY A 307 3.97 -3.07 -17.90
C GLY A 307 2.49 -2.88 -18.17
N ARG A 308 2.00 -1.67 -18.48
CA ARG A 308 0.68 -1.54 -19.12
C ARG A 308 0.67 -2.27 -20.46
N LYS A 309 1.70 -2.09 -21.28
CA LYS A 309 1.86 -2.83 -22.54
C LYS A 309 1.89 -4.33 -22.28
N TRP A 310 2.68 -4.80 -21.30
CA TRP A 310 2.70 -6.21 -20.91
C TRP A 310 1.32 -6.74 -20.54
N ILE A 311 0.57 -6.03 -19.69
CA ILE A 311 -0.81 -6.40 -19.29
C ILE A 311 -1.70 -6.55 -20.52
N LEU A 312 -1.69 -5.59 -21.44
CA LEU A 312 -2.54 -5.62 -22.63
C LEU A 312 -2.12 -6.70 -23.64
N ASP A 313 -0.81 -6.92 -23.83
CA ASP A 313 -0.29 -7.95 -24.72
C ASP A 313 -0.64 -9.38 -24.25
N HIS A 314 -0.94 -9.56 -22.96
CA HIS A 314 -1.28 -10.86 -22.34
C HIS A 314 -2.78 -11.01 -22.04
N GLY A 315 -3.64 -10.24 -22.72
CA GLY A 315 -5.10 -10.37 -22.66
C GLY A 315 -5.82 -9.42 -21.69
N GLY A 316 -5.08 -8.57 -20.98
CA GLY A 316 -5.64 -7.56 -20.08
C GLY A 316 -6.19 -8.12 -18.77
N ALA A 317 -6.72 -7.23 -17.95
CA ALA A 317 -7.19 -7.57 -16.60
C ALA A 317 -8.46 -8.46 -16.57
N THR A 318 -9.06 -8.81 -17.71
CA THR A 318 -10.14 -9.81 -17.77
C THR A 318 -9.65 -11.20 -17.38
N ALA A 319 -8.38 -11.51 -17.64
CA ALA A 319 -7.74 -12.79 -17.35
C ALA A 319 -6.99 -12.82 -16.01
N ILE A 320 -7.19 -11.82 -15.14
CA ILE A 320 -6.61 -11.81 -13.80
C ILE A 320 -7.21 -12.93 -12.91
N THR A 321 -6.46 -13.43 -11.94
CA THR A 321 -6.95 -14.45 -11.00
C THR A 321 -8.13 -13.97 -10.13
N SER A 322 -8.84 -14.90 -9.50
CA SER A 322 -10.05 -14.62 -8.71
C SER A 322 -9.85 -13.59 -7.58
N TRP A 323 -8.69 -13.63 -6.90
CA TRP A 323 -8.35 -12.64 -5.88
C TRP A 323 -8.11 -11.26 -6.48
N GLY A 324 -7.52 -11.19 -7.67
CA GLY A 324 -7.34 -9.95 -8.42
C GLY A 324 -8.68 -9.35 -8.85
N LYS A 325 -9.59 -10.18 -9.38
CA LYS A 325 -10.97 -9.77 -9.72
C LYS A 325 -11.67 -9.17 -8.51
N MET A 326 -11.55 -9.81 -7.34
CA MET A 326 -12.16 -9.34 -6.10
C MET A 326 -11.62 -7.96 -5.72
N TRP A 327 -10.30 -7.78 -5.70
CA TRP A 327 -9.69 -6.48 -5.37
C TRP A 327 -10.06 -5.37 -6.36
N LEU A 328 -10.08 -5.66 -7.67
CA LEU A 328 -10.52 -4.70 -8.67
C LEU A 328 -12.02 -4.37 -8.54
N SER A 329 -12.85 -5.33 -8.12
CA SER A 329 -14.28 -5.11 -7.89
C SER A 329 -14.54 -4.25 -6.66
N VAL A 330 -13.83 -4.51 -5.57
CA VAL A 330 -13.83 -3.67 -4.38
C VAL A 330 -13.38 -2.24 -4.70
N LEU A 331 -12.38 -2.08 -5.56
CA LEU A 331 -11.92 -0.76 -6.03
C LEU A 331 -12.92 -0.06 -6.97
N GLY A 332 -13.76 -0.83 -7.66
CA GLY A 332 -14.67 -0.35 -8.71
C GLY A 332 -14.02 -0.26 -10.10
N ALA A 333 -12.93 -0.98 -10.34
CA ALA A 333 -12.30 -1.11 -11.66
C ALA A 333 -12.70 -2.39 -12.41
N PHE A 334 -13.54 -3.24 -11.81
CA PHE A 334 -14.06 -4.48 -12.39
C PHE A 334 -15.47 -4.75 -11.82
N GLU A 335 -16.31 -5.49 -12.56
CA GLU A 335 -17.68 -5.78 -12.12
C GLU A 335 -17.76 -7.04 -11.24
N TRP A 336 -18.58 -6.99 -10.18
CA TRP A 336 -18.77 -8.13 -9.27
C TRP A 336 -19.33 -9.39 -9.97
N SER A 337 -20.11 -9.21 -11.05
CA SER A 337 -20.64 -10.33 -11.86
C SER A 337 -19.53 -11.18 -12.49
N GLY A 338 -18.34 -10.63 -12.66
CA GLY A 338 -17.19 -11.37 -13.17
C GLY A 338 -16.44 -12.24 -12.17
N ASN A 339 -16.82 -12.16 -10.90
CA ASN A 339 -16.17 -12.94 -9.85
C ASN A 339 -16.84 -14.30 -9.71
N ASN A 340 -16.01 -15.29 -9.38
CA ASN A 340 -16.47 -16.55 -8.85
C ASN A 340 -17.38 -16.28 -7.63
N PRO A 341 -18.53 -16.96 -7.48
CA PRO A 341 -19.39 -16.78 -6.32
C PRO A 341 -18.66 -17.02 -5.00
N LEU A 342 -18.78 -16.06 -4.08
CA LEU A 342 -18.26 -16.15 -2.71
C LEU A 342 -19.43 -16.00 -1.72
N PRO A 343 -20.37 -16.97 -1.69
CA PRO A 343 -21.62 -16.84 -0.95
C PRO A 343 -21.35 -16.79 0.56
N PRO A 344 -21.74 -15.71 1.27
CA PRO A 344 -21.63 -15.68 2.74
C PRO A 344 -22.51 -16.73 3.42
N GLU A 345 -23.50 -17.29 2.74
CA GLU A 345 -24.43 -18.29 3.30
C GLU A 345 -23.72 -19.58 3.73
N ILE A 346 -22.51 -19.85 3.22
CA ILE A 346 -21.70 -21.00 3.63
C ILE A 346 -21.36 -20.96 5.14
N TRP A 347 -21.32 -19.78 5.76
CA TRP A 347 -21.06 -19.59 7.19
C TRP A 347 -22.25 -19.95 8.08
N LEU A 348 -23.44 -20.17 7.50
CA LEU A 348 -24.64 -20.61 8.23
C LEU A 348 -24.84 -22.13 8.19
N LEU A 349 -23.99 -22.86 7.46
CA LEU A 349 -24.11 -24.30 7.35
C LEU A 349 -23.92 -24.98 8.72
N PRO A 350 -24.57 -26.12 8.98
CA PRO A 350 -24.26 -26.91 10.16
C PRO A 350 -22.88 -27.57 10.03
N TYR A 351 -22.13 -27.62 11.13
CA TYR A 351 -20.75 -28.15 11.18
C TYR A 351 -20.60 -29.61 10.69
N MET A 352 -21.70 -30.38 10.70
CA MET A 352 -21.73 -31.75 10.19
C MET A 352 -21.48 -31.85 8.67
N LEU A 353 -21.71 -30.78 7.90
CA LEU A 353 -21.48 -30.79 6.47
C LEU A 353 -19.97 -30.74 6.16
N PRO A 354 -19.47 -31.52 5.18
CA PRO A 354 -18.04 -31.59 4.87
C PRO A 354 -17.48 -30.27 4.33
N ILE A 355 -18.32 -29.47 3.69
CA ILE A 355 -17.96 -28.15 3.12
C ILE A 355 -18.03 -27.00 4.14
N HIS A 356 -18.33 -27.29 5.40
CA HIS A 356 -18.44 -26.24 6.43
C HIS A 356 -17.10 -25.48 6.59
N PRO A 357 -17.08 -24.14 6.59
CA PRO A 357 -15.84 -23.35 6.63
C PRO A 357 -14.94 -23.63 7.83
N GLY A 358 -15.53 -24.01 8.97
CA GLY A 358 -14.79 -24.44 10.17
C GLY A 358 -13.90 -25.69 9.97
N ARG A 359 -14.03 -26.42 8.85
CA ARG A 359 -13.17 -27.55 8.47
C ARG A 359 -12.08 -27.17 7.46
N MET A 360 -12.12 -25.95 6.92
CA MET A 360 -11.11 -25.44 6.00
C MET A 360 -9.83 -25.04 6.77
N TRP A 361 -8.70 -25.10 6.07
CA TRP A 361 -7.44 -24.56 6.56
C TRP A 361 -7.61 -23.12 7.08
N CYS A 362 -6.96 -22.78 8.19
CA CYS A 362 -7.15 -21.52 8.90
C CYS A 362 -6.93 -20.30 8.00
N HIS A 363 -5.84 -20.26 7.23
CA HIS A 363 -5.60 -19.17 6.30
C HIS A 363 -6.68 -19.04 5.23
N CYS A 364 -7.13 -20.17 4.68
CA CYS A 364 -8.19 -20.19 3.69
C CYS A 364 -9.48 -19.57 4.25
N ARG A 365 -10.02 -20.11 5.35
CA ARG A 365 -11.27 -19.58 5.94
C ARG A 365 -11.14 -18.12 6.37
N MET A 366 -9.99 -17.71 6.92
CA MET A 366 -9.81 -16.35 7.40
C MET A 366 -9.69 -15.32 6.28
N VAL A 367 -9.26 -15.71 5.08
CA VAL A 367 -9.27 -14.84 3.91
C VAL A 367 -10.65 -14.83 3.23
N TYR A 368 -11.26 -16.01 3.05
CA TYR A 368 -12.57 -16.12 2.38
C TYR A 368 -13.72 -15.55 3.21
N LEU A 369 -13.61 -15.47 4.53
CA LEU A 369 -14.59 -14.86 5.42
C LEU A 369 -14.88 -13.40 5.04
N PRO A 370 -13.92 -12.46 5.14
CA PRO A 370 -14.18 -11.07 4.77
C PRO A 370 -14.40 -10.89 3.26
N MET A 371 -13.80 -11.72 2.39
CA MET A 371 -14.12 -11.69 0.95
C MET A 371 -15.60 -11.99 0.68
N SER A 372 -16.17 -13.00 1.36
CA SER A 372 -17.58 -13.35 1.21
C SER A 372 -18.51 -12.25 1.75
N TYR A 373 -18.11 -11.55 2.82
CA TYR A 373 -18.85 -10.40 3.33
C TYR A 373 -18.91 -9.26 2.31
N LEU A 374 -17.76 -8.87 1.75
CA LEU A 374 -17.68 -7.82 0.72
C LEU A 374 -18.42 -8.22 -0.56
N TYR A 375 -18.29 -9.48 -0.98
CA TYR A 375 -19.02 -10.05 -2.12
C TYR A 375 -20.53 -9.96 -1.89
N GLY A 376 -21.04 -10.49 -0.77
CA GLY A 376 -22.47 -10.48 -0.45
C GLY A 376 -23.06 -9.08 -0.28
N LYS A 377 -22.26 -8.11 0.17
CA LYS A 377 -22.62 -6.68 0.19
C LYS A 377 -22.54 -6.01 -1.19
N ARG A 378 -21.85 -6.62 -2.16
CA ARG A 378 -21.47 -6.01 -3.45
C ARG A 378 -20.76 -4.67 -3.24
N PHE A 379 -19.88 -4.62 -2.25
CA PHE A 379 -19.24 -3.36 -1.87
C PHE A 379 -18.34 -2.84 -3.01
N VAL A 380 -18.47 -1.56 -3.34
CA VAL A 380 -17.63 -0.86 -4.31
C VAL A 380 -17.18 0.46 -3.68
N GLY A 381 -15.88 0.72 -3.73
CA GLY A 381 -15.29 1.96 -3.26
C GLY A 381 -15.68 3.19 -4.09
N PRO A 382 -15.33 4.41 -3.66
CA PRO A 382 -15.61 5.61 -4.42
C PRO A 382 -14.98 5.60 -5.82
N ILE A 383 -15.79 5.89 -6.84
CA ILE A 383 -15.31 5.99 -8.23
C ILE A 383 -14.57 7.32 -8.41
N THR A 384 -13.24 7.25 -8.38
CA THR A 384 -12.36 8.42 -8.56
C THR A 384 -11.94 8.58 -10.03
N PRO A 385 -11.40 9.75 -10.42
CA PRO A 385 -10.80 9.92 -11.76
C PRO A 385 -9.72 8.87 -12.07
N THR A 386 -8.94 8.45 -11.07
CA THR A 386 -7.95 7.38 -11.22
C THR A 386 -8.62 6.05 -11.54
N VAL A 387 -9.70 5.68 -10.83
CA VAL A 387 -10.47 4.46 -11.11
C VAL A 387 -11.07 4.48 -12.53
N LEU A 388 -11.64 5.61 -12.95
CA LEU A 388 -12.15 5.76 -14.32
C LEU A 388 -11.03 5.66 -15.38
N SER A 389 -9.83 6.14 -15.07
CA SER A 389 -8.66 6.00 -15.93
C SER A 389 -8.22 4.53 -16.02
N LEU A 390 -8.17 3.82 -14.89
CA LEU A 390 -7.82 2.40 -14.82
C LEU A 390 -8.74 1.53 -15.69
N ARG A 391 -10.05 1.83 -15.71
CA ARG A 391 -11.02 1.16 -16.60
C ARG A 391 -10.71 1.30 -18.10
N LYS A 392 -9.91 2.29 -18.50
CA LYS A 392 -9.42 2.49 -19.88
C LYS A 392 -8.01 1.95 -20.08
N GLU A 393 -7.25 1.78 -19.00
CA GLU A 393 -5.84 1.41 -19.04
C GLU A 393 -5.62 -0.10 -19.03
N LEU A 394 -6.49 -0.85 -18.34
CA LEU A 394 -6.29 -2.27 -17.97
C LEU A 394 -6.89 -3.30 -18.94
N PHE A 395 -7.76 -2.89 -19.86
CA PHE A 395 -8.55 -3.80 -20.70
C PHE A 395 -8.30 -3.55 -22.18
N ASN A 396 -8.33 -4.62 -22.99
CA ASN A 396 -8.15 -4.57 -24.43
C ASN A 396 -9.38 -4.03 -25.18
N VAL A 397 -10.55 -4.12 -24.56
CA VAL A 397 -11.83 -3.61 -25.08
C VAL A 397 -12.34 -2.47 -24.21
N PRO A 398 -13.22 -1.59 -24.73
CA PRO A 398 -13.91 -0.60 -23.92
C PRO A 398 -14.59 -1.25 -22.69
N TYR A 399 -14.51 -0.58 -21.54
CA TYR A 399 -15.00 -1.16 -20.27
C TYR A 399 -16.45 -1.66 -20.29
N HIS A 400 -17.31 -1.01 -21.07
CA HIS A 400 -18.74 -1.36 -21.18
C HIS A 400 -19.01 -2.53 -22.13
N GLU A 401 -18.03 -2.91 -22.94
CA GLU A 401 -18.08 -4.04 -23.89
C GLU A 401 -17.36 -5.27 -23.33
N ILE A 402 -16.87 -5.22 -22.09
CA ILE A 402 -16.24 -6.38 -21.46
C ILE A 402 -17.30 -7.47 -21.31
N GLU A 403 -17.26 -8.45 -22.21
CA GLU A 403 -17.92 -9.73 -22.01
C GLU A 403 -17.18 -10.44 -20.89
N ILE A 404 -17.79 -10.45 -19.71
CA ILE A 404 -17.11 -11.00 -18.55
C ILE A 404 -17.18 -12.52 -18.61
N GLY A 405 -16.18 -13.11 -19.26
CA GLY A 405 -15.92 -14.54 -19.19
C GLY A 405 -15.67 -14.93 -17.74
N MET A 406 -16.68 -15.52 -17.11
CA MET A 406 -16.51 -16.19 -15.84
C MET A 406 -15.38 -17.22 -16.01
N TRP A 407 -14.51 -17.34 -15.02
CA TRP A 407 -13.44 -18.36 -14.95
C TRP A 407 -12.19 -18.17 -15.82
N LEU A 408 -12.03 -17.06 -16.55
CA LEU A 408 -10.77 -16.81 -17.28
C LEU A 408 -9.64 -16.42 -16.32
N ALA A 409 -8.56 -17.20 -16.33
CA ALA A 409 -7.25 -16.89 -15.76
C ALA A 409 -6.19 -17.18 -16.83
N THR A 410 -5.12 -16.37 -16.92
CA THR A 410 -4.05 -16.67 -17.88
C THR A 410 -3.30 -17.95 -17.49
N SER A 411 -2.72 -18.63 -18.47
CA SER A 411 -1.96 -19.87 -18.25
C SER A 411 -0.76 -19.67 -17.32
N GLU A 412 -0.14 -18.48 -17.33
CA GLU A 412 1.00 -18.13 -16.48
C GLU A 412 0.61 -18.04 -15.00
N ASP A 413 -0.65 -17.76 -14.71
CA ASP A 413 -1.20 -17.63 -13.35
C ASP A 413 -1.86 -18.91 -12.83
N LEU A 414 -2.11 -19.89 -13.72
CA LEU A 414 -2.87 -21.09 -13.39
C LEU A 414 -1.98 -22.22 -12.85
N TYR A 415 -1.65 -22.14 -11.56
CA TYR A 415 -0.89 -23.20 -10.88
C TYR A 415 -1.73 -24.46 -10.62
N TYR A 416 -3.01 -24.29 -10.25
CA TYR A 416 -3.97 -25.37 -10.06
C TYR A 416 -5.17 -25.17 -10.99
N PRO A 417 -5.29 -25.94 -12.09
CA PRO A 417 -6.46 -25.87 -12.95
C PRO A 417 -7.69 -26.38 -12.19
N HIS A 418 -8.85 -25.78 -12.47
CA HIS A 418 -10.09 -26.24 -11.87
C HIS A 418 -10.48 -27.62 -12.43
N PRO A 419 -10.91 -28.56 -11.59
CA PRO A 419 -11.56 -29.77 -12.07
C PRO A 419 -12.97 -29.43 -12.56
N LEU A 420 -13.49 -30.20 -13.53
CA LEU A 420 -14.83 -29.99 -14.12
C LEU A 420 -15.94 -29.86 -13.08
N VAL A 421 -15.86 -30.64 -11.99
CA VAL A 421 -16.83 -30.57 -10.87
C VAL A 421 -16.87 -29.19 -10.22
N GLN A 422 -15.72 -28.52 -10.11
CA GLN A 422 -15.63 -27.17 -9.57
C GLN A 422 -16.28 -26.18 -10.53
N ASP A 423 -16.05 -26.29 -11.83
CA ASP A 423 -16.66 -25.41 -12.83
C ASP A 423 -18.19 -25.57 -12.88
N ILE A 424 -18.70 -26.80 -12.79
CA ILE A 424 -20.15 -27.07 -12.69
C ILE A 424 -20.73 -26.44 -11.43
N LEU A 425 -20.06 -26.60 -10.28
CA LEU A 425 -20.51 -26.02 -9.02
C LEU A 425 -20.57 -24.50 -9.11
N TRP A 426 -19.51 -23.90 -9.65
CA TRP A 426 -19.33 -22.46 -9.83
C TRP A 426 -20.35 -21.86 -10.79
N PHE A 427 -20.61 -22.53 -11.91
CA PHE A 427 -21.69 -22.19 -12.84
C PHE A 427 -23.05 -22.28 -12.17
N SER A 428 -23.33 -23.36 -11.42
CA SER A 428 -24.61 -23.56 -10.73
C SER A 428 -24.85 -22.50 -9.65
N LEU A 429 -23.81 -22.17 -8.87
CA LEU A 429 -23.87 -21.10 -7.88
C LEU A 429 -24.19 -19.76 -8.53
N HIS A 430 -23.56 -19.45 -9.67
CA HIS A 430 -23.76 -18.17 -10.33
C HIS A 430 -25.13 -18.07 -11.03
N MET A 431 -25.54 -19.11 -11.78
CA MET A 431 -26.74 -19.05 -12.61
C MET A 431 -28.03 -19.31 -11.84
N ALA A 432 -27.99 -20.16 -10.80
CA ALA A 432 -29.18 -20.52 -10.05
C ALA A 432 -29.19 -19.91 -8.65
N VAL A 433 -28.16 -20.15 -7.85
CA VAL A 433 -28.18 -19.83 -6.42
C VAL A 433 -28.09 -18.32 -6.18
N GLU A 434 -27.20 -17.64 -6.89
CA GLU A 434 -26.97 -16.20 -6.70
C GLU A 434 -28.21 -15.34 -7.03
N PRO A 435 -28.93 -15.54 -8.15
CA PRO A 435 -30.19 -14.85 -8.42
C PRO A 435 -31.28 -15.10 -7.37
N ILE A 436 -31.34 -16.30 -6.79
CA ILE A 436 -32.29 -16.64 -5.73
C ILE A 436 -31.94 -15.86 -4.45
N LEU A 437 -30.67 -15.84 -4.06
CA LEU A 437 -30.20 -15.18 -2.83
C LEU A 437 -30.22 -13.65 -2.93
N MET A 438 -30.23 -13.08 -4.14
CA MET A 438 -30.41 -11.64 -4.36
C MET A 438 -31.87 -11.17 -4.30
N ARG A 439 -32.85 -12.09 -4.33
CA ARG A 439 -34.29 -11.79 -4.35
C ARG A 439 -34.97 -12.26 -3.07
N TRP A 440 -36.15 -11.72 -2.77
CA TRP A 440 -36.95 -12.22 -1.65
C TRP A 440 -37.49 -13.64 -1.98
N PRO A 441 -37.44 -14.62 -1.05
CA PRO A 441 -37.02 -14.52 0.35
C PRO A 441 -35.52 -14.78 0.60
N GLY A 442 -34.75 -15.25 -0.38
CA GLY A 442 -33.32 -15.58 -0.25
C GLY A 442 -32.46 -14.43 0.28
N LYS A 443 -32.82 -13.18 -0.03
CA LYS A 443 -32.19 -11.97 0.52
C LYS A 443 -32.16 -11.94 2.04
N LYS A 444 -33.19 -12.47 2.73
CA LYS A 444 -33.19 -12.56 4.20
C LYS A 444 -32.13 -13.52 4.72
N LEU A 445 -31.88 -14.62 4.00
CA LEU A 445 -30.81 -15.56 4.33
C LEU A 445 -29.44 -14.89 4.16
N ARG A 446 -29.25 -14.12 3.09
CA ARG A 446 -28.04 -13.32 2.85
C ARG A 446 -27.79 -12.30 3.94
N GLU A 447 -28.82 -11.55 4.35
CA GLU A 447 -28.72 -10.59 5.45
C GLU A 447 -28.28 -11.27 6.76
N LYS A 448 -28.86 -12.44 7.08
CA LYS A 448 -28.42 -13.25 8.22
C LYS A 448 -26.98 -13.72 8.08
N ALA A 449 -26.59 -14.19 6.90
CA ALA A 449 -25.24 -14.67 6.62
C ALA A 449 -24.19 -13.56 6.75
N LEU A 450 -24.49 -12.36 6.25
CA LEU A 450 -23.63 -11.19 6.40
C LEU A 450 -23.47 -10.77 7.86
N LYS A 451 -24.54 -10.87 8.67
CA LYS A 451 -24.46 -10.61 10.11
C LYS A 451 -23.54 -11.62 10.81
N THR A 452 -23.69 -12.91 10.53
CA THR A 452 -22.81 -13.95 11.08
C THR A 452 -21.36 -13.79 10.61
N ALA A 453 -21.14 -13.40 9.35
CA ALA A 453 -19.79 -13.18 8.85
C ALA A 453 -19.07 -12.02 9.56
N ILE A 454 -19.76 -10.88 9.77
CA ILE A 454 -19.16 -9.75 10.49
C ILE A 454 -18.94 -10.03 11.98
N GLU A 455 -19.81 -10.83 12.62
CA GLU A 455 -19.61 -11.31 13.99
C GLU A 455 -18.32 -12.14 14.11
N HIS A 456 -18.05 -13.04 13.15
CA HIS A 456 -16.78 -13.80 13.12
C HIS A 456 -15.55 -12.93 12.84
N ILE A 457 -15.69 -11.89 12.02
CA ILE A 457 -14.63 -10.91 11.76
C ILE A 457 -14.26 -10.17 13.04
N HIS A 458 -15.25 -9.63 13.77
CA HIS A 458 -15.02 -8.95 15.05
C HIS A 458 -14.43 -9.90 16.09
N TYR A 459 -14.85 -11.17 16.12
CA TYR A 459 -14.29 -12.17 17.02
C TYR A 459 -12.80 -12.42 16.74
N GLU A 460 -12.39 -12.58 15.48
CA GLU A 460 -10.96 -12.67 15.11
C GLU A 460 -10.19 -11.42 15.52
N ASP A 461 -10.74 -10.25 15.22
CA ASP A 461 -10.09 -8.96 15.46
C ASP A 461 -9.82 -8.76 16.95
N GLU A 462 -10.81 -9.03 17.79
CA GLU A 462 -10.65 -9.00 19.24
C GLU A 462 -9.66 -10.07 19.73
N ASN A 463 -9.71 -11.29 19.18
CA ASN A 463 -8.82 -12.40 19.55
C ASN A 463 -7.35 -12.19 19.17
N THR A 464 -7.08 -11.33 18.22
CA THR A 464 -5.73 -11.06 17.71
C THR A 464 -5.27 -9.63 18.01
N ARG A 465 -6.07 -8.86 18.75
CA ARG A 465 -5.83 -7.43 19.03
C ARG A 465 -5.59 -6.67 17.72
N TYR A 466 -6.40 -6.99 16.72
CA TYR A 466 -6.45 -6.38 15.39
C TYR A 466 -5.19 -6.61 14.53
N ILE A 467 -4.35 -7.57 14.90
CA ILE A 467 -3.24 -8.06 14.06
C ILE A 467 -3.78 -9.02 13.00
N CYS A 468 -4.70 -9.90 13.39
CA CYS A 468 -5.23 -11.02 12.61
C CYS A 468 -4.16 -12.10 12.28
N ILE A 469 -4.58 -13.27 11.78
CA ILE A 469 -3.61 -14.35 11.43
C ILE A 469 -2.57 -13.97 10.35
N GLY A 470 -2.85 -12.99 9.48
CA GLY A 470 -1.97 -12.63 8.38
C GLY A 470 -2.36 -11.33 7.67
N PRO A 471 -1.53 -10.86 6.72
CA PRO A 471 -1.67 -9.54 6.10
C PRO A 471 -2.94 -9.42 5.25
N VAL A 472 -3.32 -10.48 4.53
CA VAL A 472 -4.47 -10.45 3.62
C VAL A 472 -5.77 -10.30 4.42
N ASN A 473 -5.99 -11.15 5.42
CA ASN A 473 -7.18 -11.05 6.25
C ASN A 473 -7.14 -9.83 7.17
N LYS A 474 -5.98 -9.37 7.63
CA LYS A 474 -5.86 -8.08 8.34
C LYS A 474 -6.43 -6.92 7.53
N VAL A 475 -6.04 -6.79 6.27
CA VAL A 475 -6.50 -5.71 5.38
C VAL A 475 -7.99 -5.86 5.08
N LEU A 476 -8.44 -7.07 4.78
CA LEU A 476 -9.85 -7.33 4.46
C LEU A 476 -10.78 -7.17 5.67
N ASN A 477 -10.42 -7.64 6.87
CA ASN A 477 -11.18 -7.42 8.09
C ASN A 477 -11.27 -5.93 8.41
N MET A 478 -10.14 -5.21 8.36
CA MET A 478 -10.13 -3.76 8.52
C MET A 478 -11.07 -3.06 7.53
N LEU A 479 -11.17 -3.56 6.29
CA LEU A 479 -12.09 -3.00 5.29
C LEU A 479 -13.53 -3.34 5.65
N CYS A 480 -13.82 -4.56 6.08
CA CYS A 480 -15.16 -4.96 6.51
C CYS A 480 -15.67 -4.11 7.69
N CYS A 481 -14.83 -3.85 8.71
CA CYS A 481 -15.18 -2.96 9.82
C CYS A 481 -15.45 -1.53 9.33
N TRP A 482 -14.67 -1.04 8.35
CA TRP A 482 -14.91 0.28 7.75
C TRP A 482 -16.21 0.34 6.93
N VAL A 483 -16.52 -0.73 6.19
CA VAL A 483 -17.76 -0.84 5.40
C VAL A 483 -18.99 -0.94 6.30
N GLU A 484 -18.86 -1.59 7.45
CA GLU A 484 -19.91 -1.65 8.48
C GLU A 484 -20.13 -0.26 9.12
N ASP A 485 -19.08 0.33 9.66
CA ASP A 485 -19.09 1.70 10.20
C ASP A 485 -17.68 2.34 10.15
N PRO A 486 -17.47 3.38 9.30
CA PRO A 486 -16.21 4.10 9.19
C PRO A 486 -15.69 4.73 10.48
N ASN A 487 -16.57 4.99 11.45
CA ASN A 487 -16.25 5.65 12.72
C ASN A 487 -16.14 4.68 13.90
N SER A 488 -16.35 3.39 13.67
CA SER A 488 -16.34 2.34 14.69
C SER A 488 -15.02 2.28 15.46
N GLU A 489 -15.10 1.84 16.72
CA GLU A 489 -13.92 1.56 17.53
C GLU A 489 -13.05 0.47 16.89
N ALA A 490 -13.70 -0.61 16.42
CA ALA A 490 -13.04 -1.72 15.73
C ALA A 490 -12.17 -1.24 14.56
N PHE A 491 -12.71 -0.33 13.75
CA PHE A 491 -11.95 0.25 12.64
C PHE A 491 -10.74 1.08 13.13
N LYS A 492 -10.87 1.85 14.21
CA LYS A 492 -9.78 2.66 14.78
C LYS A 492 -8.65 1.80 15.35
N LEU A 493 -8.96 0.65 15.93
CA LEU A 493 -7.99 -0.28 16.52
C LEU A 493 -7.14 -1.00 15.45
N HIS A 494 -7.69 -1.18 14.25
CA HIS A 494 -6.96 -1.72 13.11
C HIS A 494 -5.86 -0.80 12.56
N LEU A 495 -6.02 0.52 12.69
CA LEU A 495 -5.14 1.51 12.08
C LEU A 495 -3.68 1.44 12.56
N PRO A 496 -3.38 1.47 13.87
CA PRO A 496 -2.00 1.40 14.33
C PRO A 496 -1.35 0.03 14.02
N ARG A 497 -2.16 -1.02 13.81
CA ARG A 497 -1.70 -2.37 13.43
C ARG A 497 -1.27 -2.51 11.97
N ILE A 498 -1.49 -1.50 11.13
CA ILE A 498 -0.96 -1.50 9.76
C ILE A 498 0.56 -1.52 9.77
N TYR A 499 1.18 -0.75 10.67
CA TYR A 499 2.63 -0.61 10.75
C TYR A 499 3.33 -1.90 11.17
N ASP A 500 2.66 -2.77 11.94
CA ASP A 500 3.16 -4.09 12.34
C ASP A 500 3.42 -5.01 11.12
N TYR A 501 2.85 -4.70 9.95
CA TYR A 501 3.08 -5.44 8.69
C TYR A 501 4.01 -4.71 7.72
N LEU A 502 4.52 -3.52 8.02
CA LEU A 502 5.33 -2.74 7.10
C LEU A 502 6.81 -2.83 7.45
N TRP A 503 7.62 -3.21 6.47
CA TRP A 503 9.07 -3.35 6.61
C TRP A 503 9.82 -2.51 5.59
N ILE A 504 10.95 -1.95 6.01
CA ILE A 504 11.79 -1.09 5.15
C ILE A 504 13.17 -1.68 5.06
N ALA A 505 13.63 -1.90 3.83
CA ALA A 505 15.00 -2.24 3.53
C ALA A 505 15.50 -1.40 2.32
N GLU A 506 16.68 -1.72 1.80
CA GLU A 506 17.29 -0.98 0.69
C GLU A 506 16.51 -1.07 -0.63
N ASP A 507 15.56 -2.00 -0.73
CA ASP A 507 14.64 -2.16 -1.86
C ASP A 507 13.32 -1.37 -1.71
N GLY A 508 13.12 -0.71 -0.57
CA GLY A 508 11.97 0.13 -0.28
C GLY A 508 11.10 -0.41 0.85
N MET A 509 9.88 0.14 0.96
CA MET A 509 8.89 -0.34 1.92
C MET A 509 8.05 -1.46 1.30
N LYS A 510 7.88 -2.56 2.04
CA LYS A 510 7.08 -3.71 1.64
C LYS A 510 6.15 -4.16 2.77
N MET A 511 5.20 -5.02 2.42
CA MET A 511 4.32 -5.66 3.39
C MET A 511 4.83 -7.07 3.69
N GLN A 512 5.00 -7.37 4.97
CA GLN A 512 5.46 -8.64 5.50
C GLN A 512 4.39 -9.73 5.33
N GLY A 513 4.81 -10.99 5.17
CA GLY A 513 3.92 -12.17 5.08
C GLY A 513 3.16 -12.50 6.36
N TYR A 514 3.64 -12.00 7.50
CA TYR A 514 3.02 -11.98 8.83
C TYR A 514 3.37 -10.65 9.51
N ASN A 515 3.00 -10.41 10.77
CA ASN A 515 3.53 -9.28 11.54
C ASN A 515 5.04 -9.45 11.90
N GLY A 516 5.67 -10.50 11.38
CA GLY A 516 7.08 -10.86 11.52
C GLY A 516 7.25 -12.37 11.74
N SER A 517 8.50 -12.80 11.90
CA SER A 517 8.91 -14.18 12.19
C SER A 517 9.66 -14.29 13.53
N GLN A 518 9.41 -13.35 14.45
CA GLN A 518 10.22 -13.09 15.64
C GLN A 518 10.43 -14.33 16.52
N LEU A 519 9.35 -15.05 16.86
CA LEU A 519 9.43 -16.26 17.68
C LEU A 519 10.12 -17.42 16.94
N TRP A 520 9.83 -17.55 15.65
CA TRP A 520 10.44 -18.58 14.80
C TRP A 520 11.95 -18.39 14.69
N ASP A 521 12.39 -17.19 14.33
CA ASP A 521 13.79 -16.85 14.14
C ASP A 521 14.55 -16.95 15.47
N THR A 522 13.94 -16.48 16.57
CA THR A 522 14.57 -16.55 17.89
C THR A 522 14.71 -17.98 18.39
N ALA A 523 13.68 -18.83 18.22
CA ALA A 523 13.75 -20.23 18.62
C ALA A 523 14.84 -20.98 17.84
N PHE A 524 15.00 -20.72 16.54
CA PHE A 524 16.07 -21.33 15.77
C PHE A 524 17.45 -20.76 16.06
N ALA A 525 17.58 -19.44 16.26
CA ALA A 525 18.86 -18.83 16.64
C ALA A 525 19.37 -19.43 17.97
N VAL A 526 18.48 -19.56 18.97
CA VAL A 526 18.82 -20.18 20.26
C VAL A 526 19.26 -21.64 20.09
N GLN A 527 18.50 -22.45 19.34
CA GLN A 527 18.86 -23.85 19.08
C GLN A 527 20.20 -23.97 18.33
N ALA A 528 20.44 -23.12 17.33
CA ALA A 528 21.67 -23.11 16.56
C ALA A 528 22.88 -22.78 17.44
N ILE A 529 22.79 -21.75 18.29
CA ILE A 529 23.87 -21.37 19.21
C ILE A 529 24.16 -22.49 20.21
N ILE A 530 23.12 -23.09 20.83
CA ILE A 530 23.29 -24.21 21.77
C ILE A 530 24.01 -25.39 21.12
N SER A 531 23.69 -25.69 19.86
CA SER A 531 24.28 -26.80 19.10
C SER A 531 25.78 -26.63 18.80
N THR A 532 26.34 -25.43 19.00
CA THR A 532 27.76 -25.17 18.73
C THR A 532 28.70 -25.51 19.90
N ASN A 533 28.16 -25.86 21.08
CA ASN A 533 28.92 -25.99 22.33
C ASN A 533 29.65 -24.70 22.77
N LEU A 534 29.26 -23.53 22.26
CA LEU A 534 29.80 -22.21 22.63
C LEU A 534 28.89 -21.45 23.62
N VAL A 535 28.08 -22.18 24.40
CA VAL A 535 27.03 -21.62 25.29
C VAL A 535 27.61 -20.64 26.32
N GLU A 536 28.75 -20.98 26.91
CA GLU A 536 29.42 -20.13 27.90
C GLU A 536 29.90 -18.80 27.29
N GLU A 537 30.37 -18.82 26.03
CA GLU A 537 30.82 -17.62 25.31
C GLU A 537 29.65 -16.69 24.95
N PHE A 538 28.46 -17.24 24.67
CA PHE A 538 27.28 -16.50 24.20
C PHE A 538 26.11 -16.49 25.20
N GLY A 539 26.40 -16.67 26.49
CA GLY A 539 25.37 -16.76 27.53
C GLY A 539 24.49 -15.51 27.66
N SER A 540 25.00 -14.32 27.36
CA SER A 540 24.20 -13.08 27.36
C SER A 540 23.14 -13.07 26.25
N THR A 541 23.55 -13.41 25.02
CA THR A 541 22.67 -13.56 23.85
C THR A 541 21.57 -14.58 24.12
N LEU A 542 21.96 -15.75 24.66
CA LEU A 542 21.04 -16.84 25.00
C LEU A 542 20.04 -16.44 26.10
N ARG A 543 20.49 -15.72 27.15
CA ARG A 543 19.60 -15.22 28.21
C ARG A 543 18.54 -14.26 27.68
N LYS A 544 18.92 -13.35 26.78
CA LYS A 544 17.97 -12.43 26.12
C LYS A 544 16.98 -13.20 25.25
N GLY A 545 17.44 -14.14 24.43
CA GLY A 545 16.58 -14.98 23.58
C GLY A 545 15.60 -15.82 24.41
N HIS A 546 16.06 -16.42 25.50
CA HIS A 546 15.21 -17.14 26.44
C HIS A 546 14.16 -16.22 27.10
N LYS A 547 14.56 -15.01 27.52
CA LYS A 547 13.61 -14.04 28.09
C LYS A 547 12.53 -13.67 27.07
N PHE A 548 12.90 -13.41 25.83
CA PHE A 548 11.94 -13.15 24.76
C PHE A 548 10.95 -14.30 24.58
N ILE A 549 11.43 -15.55 24.44
CA ILE A 549 10.57 -16.74 24.29
C ILE A 549 9.60 -16.90 25.47
N LYS A 550 10.04 -16.56 26.69
CA LYS A 550 9.20 -16.65 27.87
C LYS A 550 8.13 -15.55 27.92
N ASP A 551 8.47 -14.36 27.43
CA ASP A 551 7.60 -13.18 27.46
C ASP A 551 6.70 -13.07 26.20
N SER A 552 6.97 -13.85 25.14
CA SER A 552 6.27 -13.81 23.84
C SER A 552 4.87 -14.40 23.85
#